data_AF-A0A962SSS5-F1
#
_entry.id   AF-A0A962SSS5-F1
#
_cell.length_a   1.000
_cell.length_b   1.000
_cell.length_c   1.000
_cell.angle_alpha   90.00
_cell.angle_beta   90.00
_cell.angle_gamma   90.00
#
_symmetry.space_group_name_H-M   'P 1'
#
loop_
_entity.id
_entity.type
_entity.pdbx_description
1 polymer ?
#
loop_
_entity_poly.entity_id
_entity_poly.type
_entity_poly.pdbx_seq_one_letter_code
_entity_poly.pdbx_strand_id
1 'polypeptide(L)'
;PAETCLHFNLSHSSDQVLYAIARREVGVDLEDMNRRLDYAAVAERICTSREWAVFQELPPACAREEFFACWTRKEAVVKALGEGLAHGLGKLEVCLQGDDWVNQRVGLRDAADREWSVLNVPIEPGWVAALAAPGADWRWRGWRWNAG
;
A
#
# COMPACT_ATOMS: atom_id res chain seq x y z
N PRO A 1 8.68 -17.49 27.75
CA PRO A 1 7.58 -16.84 27.00
C PRO A 1 8.17 -15.95 25.90
N ALA A 2 7.92 -16.26 24.63
CA ALA A 2 8.29 -15.34 23.56
C ALA A 2 7.46 -14.06 23.77
N GLU A 3 8.11 -12.94 24.02
CA GLU A 3 7.43 -11.65 24.11
C GLU A 3 6.65 -11.45 22.82
N THR A 4 5.32 -11.44 22.92
CA THR A 4 4.48 -11.09 21.79
C THR A 4 4.58 -9.58 21.60
N CYS A 5 5.61 -9.13 20.89
CA CYS A 5 5.79 -7.72 20.61
C CYS A 5 4.58 -7.23 19.82
N LEU A 6 3.96 -6.16 20.31
CA LEU A 6 2.87 -5.47 19.62
C LEU A 6 3.51 -4.48 18.66
N HIS A 7 3.20 -4.60 17.37
CA HIS A 7 3.61 -3.66 16.35
C HIS A 7 2.43 -2.77 15.99
N PHE A 8 2.72 -1.52 15.65
CA PHE A 8 1.72 -0.62 15.11
C PHE A 8 2.33 0.21 13.98
N ASN A 9 1.45 0.70 13.10
CA ASN A 9 1.81 1.65 12.07
C ASN A 9 0.67 2.64 11.86
N LEU A 10 1.02 3.86 11.46
CA LEU A 10 0.09 4.96 11.24
C LEU A 10 0.32 5.55 9.86
N SER A 11 -0.77 5.89 9.19
CA SER A 11 -0.76 6.80 8.05
C SER A 11 -1.79 7.89 8.26
N HIS A 12 -1.54 9.08 7.75
CA HIS A 12 -2.51 10.14 7.69
C HIS A 12 -2.39 10.87 6.36
N SER A 13 -3.52 11.32 5.82
CA SER A 13 -3.57 12.17 4.64
C SER A 13 -4.82 13.05 4.77
N SER A 14 -4.71 14.31 4.33
CA SER A 14 -5.67 15.39 4.62
C SER A 14 -6.24 15.33 6.06
N ASP A 15 -7.53 15.06 6.23
CA ASP A 15 -8.26 15.02 7.51
C ASP A 15 -8.46 13.59 8.06
N GLN A 16 -7.86 12.58 7.45
CA GLN A 16 -8.02 11.18 7.84
C GLN A 16 -6.76 10.56 8.40
N VAL A 17 -6.95 9.61 9.31
CA VAL A 17 -5.88 8.82 9.93
C VAL A 17 -6.26 7.34 9.89
N LEU A 18 -5.30 6.50 9.49
CA LEU A 18 -5.40 5.05 9.51
C LEU A 18 -4.36 4.48 10.48
N TYR A 19 -4.81 3.58 11.34
CA TYR A 19 -3.97 2.83 12.27
C TYR A 19 -4.03 1.34 11.96
N ALA A 20 -2.88 0.67 11.98
CA ALA A 20 -2.81 -0.78 12.07
C ALA A 20 -2.06 -1.21 13.31
N ILE A 21 -2.55 -2.28 13.95
CA ILE A 21 -1.95 -2.89 15.14
C ILE A 21 -1.93 -4.40 14.92
N ALA A 22 -0.78 -5.03 15.13
CA ALA A 22 -0.58 -6.46 14.90
C ALA A 22 0.44 -7.07 15.87
N ARG A 23 0.52 -8.40 15.90
CA ARG A 23 1.55 -9.17 16.62
C ARG A 23 2.73 -9.58 15.72
N ARG A 24 2.87 -8.87 14.60
CA ARG A 24 3.91 -9.01 13.57
C ARG A 24 4.12 -7.63 12.95
N GLU A 25 5.20 -7.44 12.21
CA GLU A 25 5.43 -6.23 11.43
C GLU A 25 4.19 -5.92 10.59
N VAL A 26 3.81 -4.65 10.58
CA VAL A 26 2.62 -4.18 9.88
C VAL A 26 2.88 -2.78 9.38
N GLY A 27 2.37 -2.49 8.19
CA GLY A 27 2.45 -1.16 7.59
C GLY A 27 1.13 -0.80 6.94
N VAL A 28 0.75 0.46 7.06
CA VAL A 28 -0.41 1.03 6.39
C VAL A 28 -0.05 2.32 5.69
N ASP A 29 -0.70 2.54 4.57
CA ASP A 29 -0.66 3.82 3.88
C ASP A 29 -2.08 4.28 3.53
N LEU A 30 -2.27 5.59 3.45
CA LEU A 30 -3.55 6.25 3.22
C LEU A 30 -3.28 7.54 2.45
N GLU A 31 -3.95 7.71 1.32
CA GLU A 31 -3.81 8.89 0.46
C GLU A 31 -5.16 9.42 -0.05
N ASP A 32 -5.27 10.74 -0.10
CA ASP A 32 -6.37 11.47 -0.74
C ASP A 32 -6.14 11.55 -2.26
N MET A 33 -7.05 10.95 -3.04
CA MET A 33 -6.94 10.94 -4.50
C MET A 33 -7.17 12.31 -5.15
N ASN A 34 -7.72 13.28 -4.42
CA ASN A 34 -7.91 14.65 -4.89
C ASN A 34 -6.63 15.49 -4.73
N ARG A 35 -5.61 14.97 -4.05
CA ARG A 35 -4.32 15.65 -3.87
C ARG A 35 -3.72 16.05 -5.22
N ARG A 36 -3.48 17.35 -5.40
CA ARG A 36 -2.87 17.88 -6.62
C ARG A 36 -1.40 17.45 -6.70
N LEU A 37 -1.10 16.50 -7.58
CA LEU A 37 0.25 16.01 -7.85
C LEU A 37 0.37 15.51 -9.29
N ASP A 38 1.57 15.62 -9.86
CA ASP A 38 1.90 15.04 -11.16
C ASP A 38 2.19 13.54 -10.99
N TYR A 39 1.12 12.73 -11.04
CA TYR A 39 1.22 11.31 -10.75
C TYR A 39 2.07 10.56 -11.79
N ALA A 40 2.10 11.03 -13.04
CA ALA A 40 2.91 10.42 -14.09
C ALA A 40 4.41 10.59 -13.80
N ALA A 41 4.84 11.80 -13.45
CA ALA A 41 6.23 12.07 -13.10
C ALA A 41 6.69 11.32 -11.84
N VAL A 42 5.79 11.08 -10.89
CA VAL A 42 6.08 10.28 -9.68
C VAL A 42 6.11 8.79 -10.03
N ALA A 43 5.11 8.30 -10.77
CA ALA A 43 5.02 6.91 -11.20
C ALA A 43 6.28 6.49 -11.97
N GLU A 44 6.76 7.29 -12.91
CA GLU A 44 7.99 7.03 -13.68
C GLU A 44 9.21 6.76 -12.79
N ARG A 45 9.27 7.36 -11.59
CA ARG A 45 10.40 7.21 -10.66
C ARG A 45 10.26 6.04 -9.70
N ILE A 46 9.04 5.67 -9.33
CA ILE A 46 8.78 4.69 -8.25
C ILE A 46 8.26 3.34 -8.73
N CYS A 47 7.75 3.29 -9.96
CA CYS A 47 7.28 2.07 -10.58
C CYS A 47 8.44 1.29 -11.20
N THR A 48 8.30 -0.04 -11.24
CA THR A 48 9.15 -0.84 -12.10
C THR A 48 8.81 -0.53 -13.56
N SER A 49 9.71 -0.85 -14.50
CA SER A 49 9.43 -0.65 -15.93
C SER A 49 8.17 -1.38 -16.39
N ARG A 50 7.82 -2.51 -15.75
CA ARG A 50 6.62 -3.28 -16.05
C ARG A 50 5.35 -2.62 -15.52
N GLU A 51 5.38 -2.12 -14.29
CA GLU A 51 4.27 -1.34 -13.72
C GLU A 51 4.05 -0.06 -14.52
N TRP A 52 5.12 0.64 -14.89
CA TRP A 52 5.05 1.85 -15.70
C TRP A 52 4.48 1.61 -17.10
N ALA A 53 4.80 0.48 -17.73
CA ALA A 53 4.18 0.09 -19.00
C ALA A 53 2.66 -0.06 -18.87
N VAL A 54 2.17 -0.70 -17.79
CA VAL A 54 0.73 -0.83 -17.52
C VAL A 54 0.09 0.54 -17.31
N PHE A 55 0.72 1.44 -16.56
CA PHE A 55 0.19 2.80 -16.35
C PHE A 55 -0.02 3.58 -17.64
N GLN A 56 0.89 3.42 -18.60
CA GLN A 56 0.82 4.14 -19.88
C GLN A 56 -0.31 3.63 -20.79
N GLU A 57 -0.82 2.42 -20.57
CA GLU A 57 -1.93 1.83 -21.34
C GLU A 57 -3.31 2.16 -20.75
N LEU A 58 -3.37 2.65 -19.51
CA LEU A 58 -4.63 2.96 -18.84
C LEU A 58 -5.23 4.30 -19.30
N PRO A 59 -6.57 4.41 -19.40
CA PRO A 59 -7.24 5.69 -19.55
C PRO A 59 -6.85 6.64 -18.39
N PRO A 60 -6.72 7.96 -18.62
CA PRO A 60 -6.21 8.89 -17.59
C PRO A 60 -6.92 8.83 -16.24
N ALA A 61 -8.24 8.63 -16.23
CA ALA A 61 -9.02 8.48 -15.01
C ALA A 61 -8.62 7.22 -14.22
N CYS A 62 -8.51 6.07 -14.90
CA CYS A 62 -8.08 4.81 -14.30
C CYS A 62 -6.60 4.83 -13.89
N ALA A 63 -5.75 5.49 -14.69
CA ALA A 63 -4.31 5.59 -14.42
C ALA A 63 -4.03 6.30 -13.09
N ARG A 64 -4.81 7.35 -12.77
CA ARG A 64 -4.67 8.08 -11.52
C ARG A 64 -5.06 7.22 -10.31
N GLU A 65 -6.19 6.54 -10.38
CA GLU A 65 -6.66 5.65 -9.30
C GLU A 65 -5.66 4.53 -9.06
N GLU A 66 -5.21 3.87 -10.14
CA GLU A 66 -4.23 2.80 -10.04
C GLU A 66 -2.87 3.30 -9.52
N PHE A 67 -2.50 4.55 -9.84
CA PHE A 67 -1.27 5.14 -9.30
C PHE A 67 -1.34 5.24 -7.77
N PHE A 68 -2.43 5.77 -7.21
CA PHE A 68 -2.57 5.90 -5.76
C PHE A 68 -2.64 4.53 -5.08
N ALA A 69 -3.30 3.55 -5.71
CA ALA A 69 -3.31 2.18 -5.20
C ALA A 69 -1.91 1.56 -5.22
N CYS A 70 -1.15 1.77 -6.30
CA CYS A 70 0.22 1.29 -6.40
C CYS A 70 1.15 1.96 -5.38
N TRP A 71 1.07 3.28 -5.26
CA TRP A 71 1.80 4.09 -4.29
C TRP A 71 1.55 3.58 -2.86
N THR A 72 0.29 3.55 -2.44
CA THR A 72 -0.09 3.14 -1.07
C THR A 72 0.36 1.71 -0.76
N ARG A 73 0.27 0.79 -1.72
CA ARG A 73 0.78 -0.59 -1.55
C ARG A 73 2.29 -0.62 -1.32
N LYS A 74 3.07 0.12 -2.11
CA LYS A 74 4.52 0.18 -1.93
C LYS A 74 4.90 0.82 -0.60
N GLU A 75 4.26 1.94 -0.25
CA GLU A 75 4.46 2.64 1.02
C GLU A 75 4.11 1.77 2.23
N ALA A 76 3.01 1.02 2.19
CA ALA A 76 2.63 0.12 3.26
C ALA A 76 3.70 -0.95 3.50
N VAL A 77 4.29 -1.52 2.43
CA VAL A 77 5.40 -2.49 2.55
C VAL A 77 6.64 -1.83 3.15
N VAL A 78 7.05 -0.66 2.64
CA VAL A 78 8.22 0.08 3.13
C VAL A 78 8.06 0.45 4.62
N LYS A 79 6.88 0.94 5.01
CA LYS A 79 6.53 1.25 6.40
C LYS A 79 6.57 0.01 7.29
N ALA A 80 6.15 -1.15 6.80
CA ALA A 80 6.21 -2.40 7.56
C ALA A 80 7.65 -2.90 7.73
N LEU A 81 8.52 -2.70 6.72
CA LEU A 81 9.95 -3.01 6.79
C LEU A 81 10.70 -2.12 7.78
N GLY A 82 10.16 -0.93 8.09
CA GLY A 82 10.85 0.08 8.90
C GLY A 82 12.01 0.76 8.16
N GLU A 83 12.11 0.54 6.86
CA GLU A 83 13.08 1.20 5.97
C GLU A 83 12.46 2.52 5.49
N GLY A 84 13.22 3.61 5.42
CA GLY A 84 12.73 4.85 4.84
C GLY A 84 12.52 4.74 3.33
N LEU A 85 11.72 5.65 2.75
CA LEU A 85 11.41 5.81 1.31
C LEU A 85 12.58 5.56 0.34
N ALA A 86 13.81 5.88 0.76
CA ALA A 86 15.02 5.83 -0.06
C ALA A 86 15.50 4.42 -0.42
N HIS A 87 15.00 3.36 0.22
CA HIS A 87 15.38 1.98 -0.08
C HIS A 87 14.18 1.16 -0.56
N GLY A 88 14.06 0.97 -1.89
CA GLY A 88 13.39 -0.22 -2.42
C GLY A 88 12.09 -0.04 -3.23
N LEU A 89 11.45 1.14 -3.25
CA LEU A 89 10.17 1.33 -3.98
C LEU A 89 10.24 0.90 -5.46
N GLY A 90 11.31 1.28 -6.17
CA GLY A 90 11.52 0.92 -7.58
C GLY A 90 11.94 -0.54 -7.82
N LYS A 91 12.16 -1.33 -6.77
CA LYS A 91 12.48 -2.76 -6.84
C LYS A 91 11.30 -3.65 -6.45
N LEU A 92 10.30 -3.09 -5.76
CA LEU A 92 9.11 -3.82 -5.33
C LEU A 92 8.09 -3.78 -6.46
N GLU A 93 7.77 -4.94 -7.03
CA GLU A 93 6.67 -5.08 -7.97
C GLU A 93 5.42 -5.46 -7.18
N VAL A 94 4.50 -4.52 -7.01
CA VAL A 94 3.28 -4.69 -6.19
C VAL A 94 2.01 -4.37 -6.98
N CYS A 95 2.15 -4.07 -8.27
CA CYS A 95 1.07 -3.55 -9.11
C CYS A 95 0.93 -4.36 -10.40
N LEU A 96 0.30 -5.55 -10.38
CA LEU A 96 -0.08 -6.24 -11.62
C LEU A 96 -1.32 -7.15 -11.51
N GLN A 97 -2.33 -6.76 -12.31
CA GLN A 97 -3.47 -7.46 -12.95
C GLN A 97 -4.37 -8.44 -12.15
N GLY A 98 -5.64 -8.01 -11.98
CA GLY A 98 -6.83 -8.87 -11.90
C GLY A 98 -8.07 -8.11 -11.41
N ASP A 99 -9.24 -8.29 -12.05
CA ASP A 99 -10.46 -7.44 -11.93
C ASP A 99 -11.15 -7.35 -10.55
N ASP A 100 -10.50 -7.68 -9.42
CA ASP A 100 -11.13 -7.69 -8.08
C ASP A 100 -10.18 -7.25 -6.93
N TRP A 101 -9.67 -6.03 -7.02
CA TRP A 101 -8.59 -5.50 -6.16
C TRP A 101 -8.98 -5.15 -4.71
N VAL A 102 -10.27 -5.15 -4.36
CA VAL A 102 -10.72 -4.83 -2.99
C VAL A 102 -10.48 -6.02 -2.04
N ASN A 103 -10.38 -7.24 -2.59
CA ASN A 103 -10.13 -8.47 -1.82
C ASN A 103 -8.87 -9.24 -2.24
N GLN A 104 -8.25 -8.88 -3.38
CA GLN A 104 -7.07 -9.57 -3.86
C GLN A 104 -5.80 -9.05 -3.19
N ARG A 105 -5.23 -9.94 -2.40
CA ARG A 105 -3.93 -9.80 -1.77
C ARG A 105 -2.84 -10.06 -2.81
N VAL A 106 -1.91 -9.13 -2.94
CA VAL A 106 -0.71 -9.28 -3.77
C VAL A 106 0.41 -9.84 -2.90
N GLY A 107 0.99 -10.96 -3.33
CA GLY A 107 2.20 -11.51 -2.73
C GLY A 107 3.44 -10.88 -3.36
N LEU A 108 4.43 -10.57 -2.54
CA LEU A 108 5.73 -10.05 -2.99
C LEU A 108 6.85 -10.63 -2.13
N ARG A 109 8.08 -10.56 -2.63
CA ARG A 109 9.29 -10.96 -1.90
C ARG A 109 10.21 -9.77 -1.77
N ASP A 110 10.76 -9.56 -0.58
CA ASP A 110 11.76 -8.52 -0.37
C ASP A 110 13.16 -8.98 -0.84
N ALA A 111 14.16 -8.11 -0.73
CA ALA A 111 15.53 -8.42 -1.13
C ALA A 111 16.18 -9.56 -0.31
N ALA A 112 15.61 -9.91 0.84
CA ALA A 112 16.04 -11.01 1.69
C ALA A 112 15.22 -12.29 1.46
N ASP A 113 14.44 -12.36 0.36
CA ASP A 113 13.54 -13.47 0.01
C ASP A 113 12.46 -13.75 1.08
N ARG A 114 12.15 -12.77 1.93
CA ARG A 114 11.02 -12.90 2.86
C ARG A 114 9.73 -12.66 2.09
N GLU A 115 8.75 -13.52 2.34
CA GLU A 115 7.42 -13.37 1.77
C GLU A 115 6.64 -12.28 2.50
N TRP A 116 6.00 -11.43 1.71
CA TRP A 116 5.14 -10.35 2.13
C TRP A 116 3.82 -10.47 1.42
N SER A 117 2.79 -9.91 2.03
CA SER A 117 1.56 -9.67 1.31
C SER A 117 0.95 -8.33 1.63
N VAL A 118 0.33 -7.74 0.61
CA VAL A 118 -0.28 -6.41 0.65
C VAL A 118 -1.67 -6.47 0.03
N LEU A 119 -2.60 -5.67 0.54
CA LEU A 119 -3.94 -5.53 0.00
C LEU A 119 -4.43 -4.08 0.10
N ASN A 120 -5.40 -3.72 -0.73
CA ASN A 120 -6.13 -2.46 -0.58
C ASN A 120 -7.13 -2.58 0.56
N VAL A 121 -7.15 -1.61 1.46
CA VAL A 121 -8.13 -1.54 2.54
C VAL A 121 -9.39 -0.87 2.01
N PRO A 122 -10.58 -1.49 2.12
CA PRO A 122 -11.84 -0.87 1.76
C PRO A 122 -12.04 0.44 2.54
N ILE A 123 -12.10 1.55 1.81
CA ILE A 123 -12.28 2.89 2.36
C ILE A 123 -13.28 3.67 1.50
N GLU A 124 -13.72 4.84 1.95
CA GLU A 124 -14.67 5.67 1.23
C GLU A 124 -14.12 6.17 -0.13
N PRO A 125 -15.01 6.47 -1.09
CA PRO A 125 -14.61 7.08 -2.36
C PRO A 125 -13.80 8.36 -2.15
N GLY A 126 -12.80 8.58 -3.01
CA GLY A 126 -11.87 9.70 -2.91
C GLY A 126 -10.60 9.38 -2.13
N TRP A 127 -10.54 8.23 -1.44
CA TRP A 127 -9.39 7.77 -0.67
C TRP A 127 -8.92 6.42 -1.16
N VAL A 128 -7.62 6.17 -0.97
CA VAL A 128 -7.03 4.85 -1.18
C VAL A 128 -6.15 4.52 0.00
N ALA A 129 -6.24 3.28 0.46
CA ALA A 129 -5.45 2.79 1.57
C ALA A 129 -4.94 1.38 1.29
N ALA A 130 -3.79 1.06 1.88
CA ALA A 130 -3.20 -0.27 1.79
C ALA A 130 -2.72 -0.77 3.16
N LEU A 131 -2.67 -2.09 3.29
CA LEU A 131 -2.17 -2.81 4.46
C LEU A 131 -1.18 -3.88 4.00
N ALA A 132 0.01 -3.88 4.59
CA ALA A 132 1.05 -4.87 4.35
C ALA A 132 1.52 -5.54 5.64
N ALA A 133 1.82 -6.84 5.56
CA ALA A 133 2.48 -7.58 6.63
C ALA A 133 3.22 -8.82 6.08
N PRO A 134 4.20 -9.37 6.81
CA PRO A 134 4.92 -10.58 6.41
C PRO A 134 4.00 -11.81 6.30
N GLY A 135 4.30 -12.66 5.32
CA GLY A 135 3.56 -13.88 5.00
C GLY A 135 2.18 -13.63 4.40
N ALA A 136 1.48 -14.71 4.06
CA ALA A 136 0.11 -14.70 3.54
C ALA A 136 -0.94 -15.24 4.54
N ASP A 137 -0.50 -15.69 5.72
CA ASP A 137 -1.28 -16.40 6.75
C ASP A 137 -2.04 -15.47 7.72
N TRP A 138 -2.12 -14.17 7.43
CA TRP A 138 -2.75 -13.21 8.34
C TRP A 138 -4.14 -12.78 7.87
N ARG A 139 -5.01 -12.51 8.84
CA ARG A 139 -6.35 -11.94 8.62
C ARG A 139 -6.42 -10.56 9.26
N TRP A 140 -7.27 -9.70 8.70
CA TRP A 140 -7.48 -8.35 9.23
C TRP A 140 -8.95 -8.11 9.57
N ARG A 141 -9.18 -7.14 10.46
CA ARG A 141 -10.48 -6.55 10.76
C ARG A 141 -10.28 -5.05 10.90
N GLY A 142 -11.19 -4.27 10.35
CA GLY A 142 -11.15 -2.81 10.39
C GLY A 142 -12.37 -2.24 11.10
N TRP A 143 -12.20 -1.06 11.67
CA TRP A 143 -13.26 -0.24 12.24
C TRP A 143 -13.08 1.19 11.74
N ARG A 144 -14.18 1.86 11.43
CA ARG A 144 -14.18 3.30 11.11
C ARG A 144 -14.66 4.06 12.33
N TRP A 145 -13.94 5.12 12.69
CA TRP A 145 -14.33 6.04 13.75
C TRP A 145 -14.58 7.42 13.16
N ASN A 146 -15.78 7.96 13.37
CA ASN A 146 -16.10 9.34 13.03
C ASN A 146 -16.15 10.13 14.34
N ALA A 147 -15.30 11.14 14.49
CA ALA A 147 -15.44 12.08 15.60
C ALA A 147 -16.75 12.86 15.37
N GLY A 148 -17.73 12.67 16.25
CA GLY A 148 -19.01 13.37 16.22
C GLY A 148 -18.92 14.80 16.71
#